data_AF-A0AAW6J9W2-F1
#
_entry.id   AF-A0AAW6J9W2-F1
#
_cell.length_a   1.000
_cell.length_b   1.000
_cell.length_c   1.000
_cell.angle_alpha   90.00
_cell.angle_beta   90.00
_cell.angle_gamma   90.00
#
_symmetry.space_group_name_H-M   'P 1'
#
loop_
_entity.id
_entity.type
_entity.pdbx_description
1 polymer ?
#
loop_
_entity_poly.entity_id
_entity_poly.type
_entity_poly.pdbx_seq_one_letter_code
_entity_poly.pdbx_strand_id
1 'polypeptide(L)'
;MTIVDYSLVELTSIIDNLIQEKEKFHVELEELFSEIQALNDLKNLYPSLGTKIEDIKFLKQKEYLELNSKIKAIESLVNHTTLSAKVSVI
;
A
#
# COMPACT_ATOMS: atom_id res chain seq x y z
N MET A 1 -33.69 -14.12 -10.84
CA MET A 1 -32.25 -13.91 -10.56
C MET A 1 -31.56 -13.84 -11.91
N THR A 2 -31.34 -12.64 -12.42
CA THR A 2 -30.76 -12.39 -13.74
C THR A 2 -29.24 -12.23 -13.60
N ILE A 3 -28.50 -12.57 -14.66
CA ILE A 3 -27.03 -12.61 -14.74
C ILE A 3 -26.33 -11.34 -14.21
N VAL A 4 -27.05 -10.21 -14.19
CA VAL A 4 -26.61 -8.89 -13.70
C VAL A 4 -26.35 -8.89 -12.18
N ASP A 5 -27.15 -9.61 -11.38
CA ASP A 5 -26.98 -9.67 -9.91
C ASP A 5 -25.68 -10.41 -9.52
N TYR A 6 -25.30 -11.42 -10.28
CA TYR A 6 -24.10 -12.23 -9.99
C TYR A 6 -22.81 -11.43 -10.25
N SER A 7 -22.78 -10.63 -11.32
CA SER A 7 -21.64 -9.78 -11.67
C SER A 7 -21.40 -8.65 -10.67
N LEU A 8 -22.45 -8.10 -10.06
CA LEU A 8 -22.33 -7.06 -9.03
C LEU A 8 -21.76 -7.62 -7.73
N VAL A 9 -22.18 -8.82 -7.32
CA VAL A 9 -21.66 -9.51 -6.12
C VAL A 9 -20.16 -9.81 -6.25
N GLU A 10 -19.71 -10.29 -7.41
CA GLU A 10 -18.29 -10.53 -7.68
C GLU A 10 -17.48 -9.22 -7.64
N LEU A 11 -17.99 -8.13 -8.22
CA LEU A 11 -17.33 -6.83 -8.21
C LEU A 11 -17.18 -6.28 -6.79
N THR A 12 -18.25 -6.36 -5.97
CA THR A 12 -18.20 -5.94 -4.56
C THR A 12 -17.16 -6.74 -3.79
N SER A 13 -17.10 -8.06 -3.97
CA SER A 13 -16.10 -8.90 -3.30
C SER A 13 -14.67 -8.53 -3.71
N ILE A 14 -14.43 -8.21 -4.99
CA ILE A 14 -13.12 -7.75 -5.47
C ILE A 14 -12.73 -6.43 -4.79
N ILE A 15 -13.66 -5.47 -4.70
CA ILE A 15 -13.42 -4.18 -4.03
C ILE A 15 -13.08 -4.39 -2.54
N ASP A 16 -13.84 -5.23 -1.84
CA ASP A 16 -13.60 -5.51 -0.42
C ASP A 16 -12.21 -6.14 -0.21
N ASN A 17 -11.82 -7.07 -1.08
CA ASN A 17 -10.49 -7.69 -1.04
C ASN A 17 -9.38 -6.65 -1.27
N LEU A 18 -9.54 -5.75 -2.24
CA LEU A 18 -8.59 -4.67 -2.51
C LEU A 18 -8.47 -3.72 -1.32
N ILE A 19 -9.58 -3.36 -0.67
CA ILE A 19 -9.58 -2.54 0.54
C ILE A 19 -8.80 -3.24 1.66
N GLN A 20 -9.07 -4.52 1.91
CA GLN A 20 -8.35 -5.29 2.94
C GLN A 20 -6.84 -5.37 2.65
N GLU A 21 -6.46 -5.57 1.38
CA GLU A 21 -5.04 -5.61 0.99
C GLU A 21 -4.36 -4.24 1.16
N LYS A 22 -5.06 -3.15 0.82
CA LYS A 22 -4.57 -1.78 1.06
C LYS A 22 -4.33 -1.49 2.54
N GLU A 23 -5.20 -1.97 3.44
CA GLU A 23 -5.00 -1.81 4.88
C GLU A 23 -3.80 -2.62 5.39
N LYS A 24 -3.58 -3.84 4.87
CA LYS A 24 -2.35 -4.61 5.15
C LYS A 24 -1.10 -3.87 4.71
N PHE A 25 -1.11 -3.31 3.50
CA PHE A 25 0.00 -2.51 3.01
C PHE A 25 0.25 -1.25 3.83
N HIS A 26 -0.79 -0.62 4.42
CA HIS A 26 -0.58 0.51 5.33
C HIS A 26 0.19 0.11 6.58
N VAL A 27 -0.16 -1.02 7.19
CA VAL A 27 0.56 -1.55 8.37
C VAL A 27 2.03 -1.82 8.02
N GLU A 28 2.29 -2.53 6.92
CA GLU A 28 3.65 -2.80 6.45
C GLU A 28 4.43 -1.50 6.13
N LEU A 29 3.76 -0.46 5.62
CA LEU A 29 4.36 0.84 5.33
C LEU A 29 4.80 1.57 6.61
N GLU A 30 3.98 1.52 7.67
CA GLU A 30 4.30 2.09 8.99
C GLU A 30 5.48 1.37 9.65
N GLU A 31 5.55 0.04 9.52
CA GLU A 31 6.69 -0.75 9.98
C GLU A 31 7.98 -0.36 9.24
N LEU A 32 7.94 -0.29 7.90
CA LEU A 32 9.09 0.14 7.09
C LEU A 32 9.56 1.56 7.46
N PHE A 33 8.63 2.47 7.71
CA PHE A 33 8.97 3.83 8.15
C PHE A 33 9.70 3.81 9.49
N SER A 34 9.22 3.01 10.44
CA SER A 34 9.85 2.85 11.75
C SER A 34 11.24 2.23 11.66
N GLU A 35 11.43 1.22 10.80
CA GLU A 35 12.74 0.63 10.53
C GLU A 35 13.73 1.66 9.95
N ILE A 36 13.29 2.49 9.00
CA ILE A 36 14.12 3.55 8.40
C ILE A 36 14.56 4.57 9.45
N GLN A 37 13.68 4.93 10.39
CA GLN A 37 14.02 5.81 11.51
C GLN A 37 15.06 5.17 12.43
N ALA A 38 14.85 3.91 12.82
CA ALA A 38 15.79 3.17 13.67
C ALA A 38 17.18 3.04 13.03
N LEU A 39 17.25 2.84 11.71
CA LEU A 39 18.53 2.84 10.97
C LEU A 39 19.22 4.21 11.03
N ASN A 40 18.47 5.30 11.02
CA ASN A 40 19.03 6.64 11.14
C ASN A 40 19.65 6.87 12.52
N ASP A 41 18.99 6.40 13.58
CA ASP A 41 19.53 6.46 14.94
C ASP A 41 20.76 5.55 15.10
N LEU A 42 20.71 4.34 14.54
CA LEU A 42 21.82 3.40 14.55
C LEU A 42 23.06 3.98 13.83
N LYS A 43 22.86 4.72 12.73
CA LYS A 43 23.93 5.41 12.01
C LYS A 43 24.67 6.40 12.91
N ASN A 44 23.92 7.13 13.74
CA ASN A 44 24.49 8.12 14.66
C ASN A 44 25.25 7.43 15.81
N LEU A 45 24.75 6.29 16.30
CA LEU A 45 25.38 5.51 17.37
C LEU A 45 26.65 4.78 16.91
N TYR A 46 26.69 4.33 15.64
CA TYR A 46 27.80 3.56 15.08
C TYR A 46 28.32 4.17 13.77
N PRO A 47 29.01 5.33 13.81
CA PRO A 47 29.51 6.00 12.60
C PRO A 47 30.43 5.13 11.74
N SER A 48 31.19 4.21 12.35
CA SER A 48 32.06 3.27 11.63
C SER A 48 31.31 2.29 10.73
N LEU A 49 30.02 2.07 10.97
CA LEU A 49 29.13 1.26 10.15
C LEU A 49 28.28 2.10 9.18
N GLY A 50 28.49 3.41 9.15
CA GLY A 50 27.59 4.37 8.49
C GLY A 50 27.27 4.03 7.05
N THR A 51 28.27 3.66 6.24
CA THR A 51 28.06 3.27 4.84
C THR A 51 27.13 2.05 4.70
N LYS A 52 27.36 0.99 5.50
CA LYS A 52 26.52 -0.21 5.46
C LYS A 52 25.08 0.08 5.90
N ILE A 53 24.92 0.95 6.89
CA ILE A 53 23.60 1.38 7.37
C ILE A 53 22.88 2.20 6.30
N GLU A 54 23.59 3.07 5.57
CA GLU A 54 23.02 3.84 4.46
C GLU A 54 22.58 2.92 3.31
N ASP A 55 23.36 1.87 2.99
CA ASP A 55 23.00 0.88 1.97
C ASP A 55 21.69 0.14 2.33
N ILE A 56 21.56 -0.31 3.58
CA ILE A 56 20.33 -0.98 4.06
C ILE A 56 19.15 -0.01 4.05
N LYS A 57 19.36 1.22 4.51
CA LYS A 57 18.35 2.28 4.52
C LYS A 57 17.85 2.59 3.11
N PHE A 58 18.75 2.62 2.12
CA PHE A 58 18.38 2.82 0.72
C PHE A 58 17.45 1.71 0.20
N LEU A 59 17.76 0.45 0.50
CA LEU A 59 16.90 -0.68 0.12
C LEU A 59 15.51 -0.58 0.77
N LYS A 60 15.46 -0.24 2.06
CA LYS A 60 14.19 -0.05 2.79
C LYS A 60 13.38 1.11 2.27
N GLN A 61 14.01 2.21 1.89
CA GLN A 61 13.33 3.33 1.24
C GLN A 61 12.75 2.95 -0.13
N LYS A 62 13.44 2.10 -0.89
CA LYS A 62 12.90 1.58 -2.15
C LYS A 62 11.66 0.72 -1.92
N GLU A 63 11.72 -0.21 -0.95
CA GLU A 63 10.56 -1.03 -0.55
C GLU A 63 9.37 -0.15 -0.14
N TYR A 64 9.62 0.89 0.68
CA TYR A 64 8.60 1.86 1.10
C TYR A 64 7.94 2.56 -0.11
N LEU A 65 8.73 3.02 -1.09
CA LEU A 65 8.20 3.70 -2.27
C LEU A 65 7.38 2.76 -3.16
N GLU A 66 7.81 1.52 -3.33
CA GLU A 66 7.08 0.50 -4.07
C GLU A 66 5.73 0.20 -3.41
N LEU A 67 5.72 0.00 -2.10
CA LEU A 67 4.51 -0.30 -1.33
C LEU A 67 3.52 0.87 -1.33
N ASN A 68 4.01 2.10 -1.12
CA ASN A 68 3.20 3.32 -1.21
C ASN A 68 2.58 3.50 -2.61
N SER A 69 3.29 3.09 -3.67
CA SER A 69 2.76 3.14 -5.03
C SER A 69 1.64 2.11 -5.25
N LYS A 70 1.75 0.92 -4.66
CA LYS A 70 0.67 -0.10 -4.68
C LYS A 70 -0.59 0.40 -3.98
N ILE A 71 -0.43 1.01 -2.79
CA ILE A 71 -1.54 1.63 -2.06
C ILE A 71 -2.27 2.65 -2.94
N LYS A 72 -1.55 3.60 -3.54
CA LYS A 72 -2.13 4.62 -4.42
C LYS A 72 -2.84 4.02 -5.64
N ALA A 73 -2.30 2.94 -6.20
CA ALA A 73 -2.93 2.23 -7.31
C ALA A 73 -4.27 1.61 -6.87
N ILE A 74 -4.31 0.96 -5.71
CA ILE A 74 -5.55 0.40 -5.15
C ILE A 74 -6.57 1.51 -4.87
N GLU A 75 -6.16 2.62 -4.25
CA GLU A 75 -7.03 3.77 -4.00
C GLU A 75 -7.63 4.32 -5.30
N SER A 76 -6.82 4.44 -6.34
CA SER A 76 -7.28 4.88 -7.67
C SER A 76 -8.33 3.91 -8.23
N LEU A 77 -8.07 2.60 -8.20
CA LEU A 77 -9.00 1.57 -8.68
C LEU A 77 -10.32 1.61 -7.91
N VAL A 78 -10.28 1.62 -6.57
CA VAL A 78 -11.48 1.66 -5.72
C VAL A 78 -12.29 2.93 -6.00
N ASN A 79 -11.63 4.09 -6.13
CA ASN A 79 -12.30 5.36 -6.43
C ASN A 79 -12.97 5.33 -7.81
N HIS A 80 -12.27 4.86 -8.85
CA HIS A 80 -12.84 4.73 -10.20
C HIS A 80 -14.07 3.83 -10.23
N THR A 81 -14.00 2.67 -9.58
CA THR A 81 -15.13 1.71 -9.57
C THR A 81 -16.31 2.24 -8.75
N THR A 82 -16.06 2.91 -7.63
CA THR A 82 -17.11 3.52 -6.80
C THR A 82 -17.79 4.71 -7.50
N LEU A 83 -17.04 5.50 -8.28
CA LEU A 83 -17.60 6.60 -9.10
C LEU A 83 -18.43 6.06 -10.27
N SER A 84 -17.93 5.04 -10.97
CA SER A 84 -18.63 4.39 -12.10
C SER A 84 -19.96 3.74 -11.68
N ALA A 85 -19.98 3.11 -10.50
CA ALA A 85 -21.20 2.53 -9.93
C ALA A 85 -22.26 3.61 -9.61
N LYS A 86 -21.86 4.82 -9.20
CA LYS A 86 -22.81 5.93 -8.95
C LYS A 86 -23.41 6.53 -10.21
N VAL A 87 -22.65 6.57 -11.32
CA VAL A 87 -23.12 7.13 -12.61
C VAL A 87 -24.10 6.18 -13.31
N SER A 88 -23.98 4.87 -13.10
CA SER A 88 -24.84 3.86 -13.76
C SER A 88 -26.21 3.67 -13.09
N VAL A 89 -26.48 4.38 -12.00
CA VAL A 89 -27.73 4.30 -11.21
C VAL A 89 -28.62 5.55 -11.44
N ILE A 90 -28.19 6.49 -12.29
CA ILE A 90 -28.94 7.68 -12.73
C ILE A 90 -29.36 7.50 -14.19
#